data_AF-A0A554FVR2-F1
#
_entry.id   AF-A0A554FVR2-F1
#
_cell.length_a   1.000
_cell.length_b   1.000
_cell.length_c   1.000
_cell.angle_alpha   90.00
_cell.angle_beta   90.00
_cell.angle_gamma   90.00
#
_symmetry.space_group_name_H-M   'P 1'
#
loop_
_entity.id
_entity.type
_entity.pdbx_description
1 polymer ?
#
loop_
_entity_poly.entity_id
_entity_poly.type
_entity_poly.pdbx_seq_one_letter_code
_entity_poly.pdbx_strand_id
1 'polypeptide(L)'
;MRFAMRTTQLAGIVAALALAGMEAEAAAWDTCNGLPVKWYAGPAVYRNRCSIPDSGNVNTAYWNGLRQWDDLSRIVSAFNVNPVTDCSLDHSDGQNEIGLCDRAAIDGNNGVTYSTVGLCFIGSNGIDEADVCIASDLDFTPRTGNAFGTSGRSTFVHEAGHFFGFKHEGGHSILRTSPPHLVTGGYESSTLWPTNAQGMNTLYGYAQSKPNLLPSSMGVVGDVAQTLDPAGTRAVCRGSAQSVKFYVGNMGNAAVSSYTLRVRLSPTAPPTGYYESSTTVATYNHSLGAFAEGTYSLGFTVPAGLPFNTYYIYLDMDPEGAVDELRENDNSTVSAMLLRVGC
;
A
#
# COMPACT_ATOMS: atom_id res chain seq x y z
N MET A 1 -5.12 -62.08 -15.48
CA MET A 1 -4.33 -60.96 -16.04
C MET A 1 -4.92 -59.67 -15.53
N ARG A 2 -4.15 -58.90 -14.73
CA ARG A 2 -4.56 -57.64 -14.10
C ARG A 2 -4.47 -56.51 -15.12
N PHE A 3 -5.57 -55.79 -15.35
CA PHE A 3 -5.54 -54.54 -16.12
C PHE A 3 -5.05 -53.40 -15.22
N ALA A 4 -3.92 -52.80 -15.60
CA ALA A 4 -3.35 -51.65 -14.94
C ALA A 4 -4.13 -50.39 -15.31
N MET A 5 -4.68 -49.71 -14.30
CA MET A 5 -5.27 -48.38 -14.41
C MET A 5 -4.12 -47.37 -14.53
N ARG A 6 -3.95 -46.76 -15.70
CA ARG A 6 -3.04 -45.62 -15.89
C ARG A 6 -3.72 -44.37 -15.33
N THR A 7 -3.10 -43.81 -14.29
CA THR A 7 -3.33 -42.46 -13.78
C THR A 7 -2.94 -41.44 -14.84
N THR A 8 -3.92 -40.75 -15.42
CA THR A 8 -3.70 -39.59 -16.28
C THR A 8 -3.42 -38.38 -15.38
N GLN A 9 -2.16 -37.97 -15.30
CA GLN A 9 -1.79 -36.65 -14.78
C GLN A 9 -2.38 -35.59 -15.73
N LEU A 10 -3.29 -34.75 -15.22
CA LEU A 10 -3.69 -33.54 -15.94
C LEU A 10 -2.51 -32.58 -15.93
N ALA A 11 -1.93 -32.35 -17.12
CA ALA A 11 -0.98 -31.29 -17.36
C ALA A 11 -1.68 -29.94 -17.18
N GLY A 12 -1.13 -29.12 -16.29
CA GLY A 12 -1.58 -27.75 -16.05
C GLY A 12 -1.42 -26.90 -17.32
N ILE A 13 -2.49 -26.20 -17.68
CA ILE A 13 -2.49 -25.21 -18.75
C ILE A 13 -1.64 -24.02 -18.29
N VAL A 14 -0.49 -23.81 -18.93
CA VAL A 14 0.31 -22.59 -18.80
C VAL A 14 -0.41 -21.50 -19.56
N ALA A 15 -1.20 -20.67 -18.86
CA ALA A 15 -1.73 -19.45 -19.42
C ALA A 15 -0.62 -18.41 -19.48
N ALA A 16 -0.17 -18.05 -20.69
CA ALA A 16 0.67 -16.89 -20.90
C ALA A 16 -0.14 -15.62 -20.56
N LEU A 17 0.26 -14.92 -19.49
CA LEU A 17 -0.33 -13.64 -19.12
C LEU A 17 0.02 -12.59 -20.19
N ALA A 18 -1.01 -12.01 -20.81
CA ALA A 18 -0.86 -10.81 -21.62
C ALA A 18 -0.65 -9.62 -20.67
N LEU A 19 0.56 -9.05 -20.69
CA LEU A 19 0.93 -7.83 -19.99
C LEU A 19 0.23 -6.64 -20.64
N ALA A 20 -0.78 -6.08 -19.97
CA ALA A 20 -1.24 -4.72 -20.22
C ALA A 20 -0.72 -3.85 -19.08
N GLY A 21 0.54 -3.41 -19.18
CA GLY A 21 1.13 -2.43 -18.29
C GLY A 21 1.03 -1.03 -18.89
N MET A 22 0.09 -0.23 -18.40
CA MET A 22 -0.04 1.23 -18.59
C MET A 22 -0.75 1.75 -17.32
N GLU A 23 -0.38 2.82 -16.62
CA GLU A 23 0.75 3.75 -16.68
C GLU A 23 1.20 4.00 -15.23
N ALA A 24 2.50 3.92 -14.94
CA ALA A 24 3.03 4.55 -13.75
C ALA A 24 3.20 6.04 -14.08
N GLU A 25 2.27 6.89 -13.62
CA GLU A 25 2.59 8.32 -13.53
C GLU A 25 3.75 8.44 -12.54
N ALA A 26 4.89 8.96 -13.01
CA ALA A 26 6.07 9.10 -12.19
C ALA A 26 5.77 10.01 -11.00
N ALA A 27 6.40 9.72 -9.86
CA ALA A 27 6.27 10.56 -8.70
C ALA A 27 6.59 12.03 -9.01
N ALA A 28 5.86 12.95 -8.39
CA ALA A 28 5.95 14.38 -8.66
C ALA A 28 6.64 15.12 -7.51
N TRP A 29 7.45 16.13 -7.83
CA TRP A 29 8.10 17.02 -6.86
C TRP A 29 8.33 18.40 -7.48
N ASP A 30 8.57 19.40 -6.63
CA ASP A 30 8.98 20.73 -7.10
C ASP A 30 10.40 20.72 -7.64
N THR A 31 10.68 21.59 -8.61
CA THR A 31 12.05 21.84 -9.05
C THR A 31 12.38 23.32 -8.98
N CYS A 32 13.62 23.61 -8.64
CA CYS A 32 14.20 24.94 -8.69
C CYS A 32 15.41 24.91 -9.62
N ASN A 33 15.37 25.71 -10.71
CA ASN A 33 16.42 25.73 -11.74
C ASN A 33 16.76 24.33 -12.29
N GLY A 34 15.75 23.46 -12.41
CA GLY A 34 15.91 22.09 -12.90
C GLY A 34 16.44 21.08 -11.87
N LEU A 35 16.76 21.51 -10.65
CA LEU A 35 17.12 20.63 -9.54
C LEU A 35 15.90 20.35 -8.65
N PRO A 36 15.75 19.14 -8.11
CA PRO A 36 14.61 18.80 -7.25
C PRO A 36 14.64 19.60 -5.95
N VAL A 37 13.46 20.01 -5.46
CA VAL A 37 13.28 20.52 -4.10
C VAL A 37 13.14 19.32 -3.17
N LYS A 38 14.09 19.17 -2.23
CA LYS A 38 14.19 17.99 -1.37
C LYS A 38 15.04 18.26 -0.13
N TRP A 39 15.08 17.29 0.78
CA TRP A 39 16.07 17.28 1.86
C TRP A 39 17.49 16.99 1.33
N TYR A 40 18.42 17.90 1.57
CA TYR A 40 19.84 17.72 1.22
C TYR A 40 20.69 17.21 2.38
N ALA A 41 20.22 17.43 3.60
CA ALA A 41 20.71 16.81 4.82
C ALA A 41 19.56 16.04 5.46
N GLY A 42 19.88 15.01 6.25
CA GLY A 42 18.84 14.20 6.87
C GLY A 42 18.05 15.02 7.89
N PRO A 43 16.71 15.17 7.75
CA PRO A 43 15.92 15.97 8.66
C PRO A 43 15.80 15.28 10.01
N ALA A 44 15.73 16.07 11.09
CA ALA A 44 15.30 15.60 12.39
C ALA A 44 13.80 15.85 12.52
N VAL A 45 13.04 14.82 12.85
CA VAL A 45 11.57 14.88 12.98
C VAL A 45 11.18 14.89 14.45
N TYR A 46 10.26 15.78 14.82
CA TYR A 46 9.81 15.99 16.19
C TYR A 46 8.33 15.61 16.31
N ARG A 47 8.05 14.58 17.10
CA ARG A 47 6.67 14.20 17.41
C ARG A 47 6.11 15.12 18.49
N ASN A 48 5.02 15.81 18.19
CA ASN A 48 4.27 16.56 19.18
C ASN A 48 3.58 15.59 20.16
N ARG A 49 4.17 15.41 21.36
CA ARG A 49 3.71 14.40 22.34
C ARG A 49 2.39 14.78 23.02
N CYS A 50 2.05 16.07 23.05
CA CYS A 50 0.77 16.51 23.60
C CYS A 50 -0.42 15.97 22.80
N SER A 51 -0.30 15.96 21.47
CA SER A 51 -1.36 15.49 20.56
C SER A 51 -1.20 14.03 20.12
N ILE A 52 0.03 13.51 20.07
CA ILE A 52 0.33 12.12 19.73
C ILE A 52 0.92 11.41 20.96
N PRO A 53 0.11 10.61 21.69
CA PRO A 53 0.57 9.90 22.89
C PRO A 53 1.70 8.90 22.60
N ASP A 54 2.33 8.37 23.65
CA ASP A 54 3.39 7.35 23.50
C ASP A 54 2.89 5.98 23.05
N SER A 55 1.57 5.77 23.05
CA SER A 55 0.92 4.50 22.74
C SER A 55 -0.45 4.70 22.09
N GLY A 56 -1.08 3.61 21.67
CA GLY A 56 -2.39 3.63 21.02
C GLY A 56 -2.34 3.89 19.51
N ASN A 57 -3.53 3.95 18.91
CA ASN A 57 -3.70 3.94 17.45
C ASN A 57 -3.09 5.16 16.75
N VAL A 58 -3.14 6.33 17.37
CA VAL A 58 -2.52 7.56 16.82
C VAL A 58 -1.01 7.39 16.75
N ASN A 59 -0.37 6.92 17.82
CA ASN A 59 1.07 6.70 17.85
C ASN A 59 1.52 5.69 16.81
N THR A 60 0.81 4.57 16.68
CA THR A 60 1.15 3.56 15.68
C THR A 60 0.91 4.08 14.27
N ALA A 61 -0.06 4.97 14.06
CA ALA A 61 -0.31 5.60 12.76
C ALA A 61 0.79 6.60 12.38
N TYR A 62 1.26 7.41 13.33
CA TYR A 62 2.43 8.28 13.17
C TYR A 62 3.67 7.49 12.75
N TRP A 63 4.00 6.41 13.48
CA TRP A 63 5.16 5.59 13.15
C TRP A 63 5.00 4.88 11.81
N ASN A 64 3.81 4.38 11.49
CA ASN A 64 3.52 3.79 10.18
C ASN A 64 3.67 4.82 9.05
N GLY A 65 3.23 6.06 9.24
CA GLY A 65 3.40 7.13 8.27
C GLY A 65 4.86 7.35 7.93
N LEU A 66 5.67 7.73 8.91
CA LEU A 66 7.07 8.11 8.68
C LEU A 66 7.98 6.94 8.33
N ARG A 67 7.88 5.80 9.03
CA ARG A 67 8.82 4.70 8.83
C ARG A 67 8.69 4.06 7.47
N GLN A 68 7.49 4.05 6.88
CA GLN A 68 7.33 3.45 5.57
C GLN A 68 8.13 4.18 4.48
N TRP A 69 8.26 5.50 4.59
CA TRP A 69 9.12 6.30 3.72
C TRP A 69 10.60 6.20 4.14
N ASP A 70 10.91 6.41 5.43
CA ASP A 70 12.30 6.40 5.89
C ASP A 70 12.99 5.04 5.77
N ASP A 71 12.25 3.93 5.88
CA ASP A 71 12.83 2.60 5.66
C ASP A 71 13.31 2.40 4.21
N LEU A 72 12.80 3.18 3.25
CA LEU A 72 13.23 3.12 1.86
C LEU A 72 14.61 3.74 1.65
N SER A 73 14.91 4.89 2.25
CA SER A 73 16.14 5.67 1.97
C SER A 73 17.04 5.90 3.19
N ARG A 74 16.53 5.74 4.41
CA ARG A 74 17.19 6.05 5.69
C ARG A 74 17.68 7.50 5.76
N ILE A 75 16.91 8.43 5.19
CA ILE A 75 17.30 9.85 5.10
C ILE A 75 17.05 10.60 6.42
N VAL A 76 16.10 10.16 7.27
CA VAL A 76 15.83 10.84 8.55
C VAL A 76 17.01 10.65 9.50
N SER A 77 17.53 11.76 10.03
CA SER A 77 18.72 11.74 10.90
C SER A 77 18.40 11.48 12.36
N ALA A 78 17.21 11.88 12.81
CA ALA A 78 16.75 11.67 14.18
C ALA A 78 15.22 11.68 14.28
N PHE A 79 14.70 10.89 15.22
CA PHE A 79 13.32 10.98 15.68
C PHE A 79 13.31 11.46 17.13
N ASN A 80 12.82 12.67 17.33
CA ASN A 80 12.72 13.34 18.61
C ASN A 80 11.26 13.39 19.09
N VAL A 81 11.08 13.71 20.36
CA VAL A 81 9.76 13.79 20.99
C VAL A 81 9.70 15.05 21.83
N ASN A 82 8.74 15.92 21.54
CA ASN A 82 8.54 17.15 22.30
C ASN A 82 7.99 16.88 23.71
N PRO A 83 8.16 17.82 24.65
CA PRO A 83 7.56 17.71 25.97
C PRO A 83 6.05 17.53 25.90
N VAL A 84 5.44 16.83 26.87
CA VAL A 84 3.98 16.66 26.93
C VAL A 84 3.21 17.99 27.09
N THR A 85 3.91 19.04 27.52
CA THR A 85 3.37 20.39 27.71
C THR A 85 3.44 21.23 26.43
N ASP A 86 4.13 20.74 25.41
CA ASP A 86 4.25 21.42 24.13
C ASP A 86 3.15 20.93 23.19
N CYS A 87 2.12 21.75 23.06
CA CYS A 87 0.92 21.46 22.26
C CYS A 87 0.82 22.38 21.04
N SER A 88 1.86 23.16 20.77
CA SER A 88 1.97 23.98 19.56
C SER A 88 2.50 23.14 18.41
N LEU A 89 2.09 23.52 17.20
CA LEU A 89 2.82 23.26 15.98
C LEU A 89 3.21 24.65 15.48
N ASP A 90 4.49 25.03 15.61
CA ASP A 90 5.01 26.24 14.98
C ASP A 90 5.49 25.87 13.57
N HIS A 91 5.26 26.74 12.60
CA HIS A 91 5.60 26.48 11.19
C HIS A 91 6.78 27.32 10.72
N SER A 92 7.54 27.88 11.66
CA SER A 92 8.55 28.91 11.40
C SER A 92 9.65 28.93 12.47
N ASP A 93 9.83 27.85 13.22
CA ASP A 93 10.86 27.77 14.28
C ASP A 93 12.08 26.93 13.86
N GLY A 94 12.03 26.34 12.66
CA GLY A 94 13.08 25.50 12.08
C GLY A 94 13.05 24.07 12.61
N GLN A 95 12.02 23.69 13.35
CA GLN A 95 11.79 22.32 13.81
C GLN A 95 10.79 21.65 12.88
N ASN A 96 11.03 20.39 12.52
CA ASN A 96 10.07 19.63 11.72
C ASN A 96 9.10 18.90 12.65
N GLU A 97 7.97 19.53 12.97
CA GLU A 97 7.00 19.02 13.91
C GLU A 97 5.88 18.22 13.25
N ILE A 98 5.45 17.14 13.90
CA ILE A 98 4.30 16.34 13.46
C ILE A 98 3.34 16.15 14.62
N GLY A 99 2.09 16.55 14.43
CA GLY A 99 1.05 16.51 15.46
C GLY A 99 -0.36 16.36 14.93
N LEU A 100 -1.31 16.31 15.86
CA LEU A 100 -2.73 16.43 15.54
C LEU A 100 -3.21 17.86 15.76
N CYS A 101 -4.19 18.28 14.97
CA CYS A 101 -4.79 19.60 15.04
C CYS A 101 -6.28 19.57 14.75
N ASP A 102 -6.97 20.65 15.12
CA ASP A 102 -8.37 20.83 14.76
C ASP A 102 -8.50 21.10 13.27
N ARG A 103 -9.55 20.58 12.64
CA ARG A 103 -9.83 20.84 11.21
C ARG A 103 -9.86 22.32 10.85
N ALA A 104 -10.30 23.17 11.77
CA ALA A 104 -10.33 24.61 11.56
C ALA A 104 -8.92 25.22 11.35
N ALA A 105 -7.87 24.60 11.90
CA ALA A 105 -6.48 25.02 11.71
C ALA A 105 -5.89 24.59 10.35
N ILE A 106 -6.60 23.71 9.63
CA ILE A 106 -6.18 23.17 8.33
C ILE A 106 -7.29 23.29 7.28
N ASP A 107 -8.10 24.34 7.37
CA ASP A 107 -9.15 24.67 6.40
C ASP A 107 -10.15 23.53 6.08
N GLY A 108 -10.41 22.67 7.06
CA GLY A 108 -11.32 21.53 6.92
C GLY A 108 -10.67 20.26 6.37
N ASN A 109 -9.39 20.31 5.98
CA ASN A 109 -8.67 19.18 5.40
C ASN A 109 -8.47 18.04 6.40
N ASN A 110 -8.11 16.86 5.89
CA ASN A 110 -7.77 15.70 6.73
C ASN A 110 -6.33 15.79 7.27
N GLY A 111 -5.44 16.37 6.49
CA GLY A 111 -4.07 16.66 6.85
C GLY A 111 -3.52 17.77 5.95
N VAL A 112 -2.46 18.43 6.42
CA VAL A 112 -1.68 19.41 5.65
C VAL A 112 -0.23 19.31 6.10
N THR A 113 0.68 19.31 5.13
CA THR A 113 2.10 19.59 5.35
C THR A 113 2.42 21.03 4.96
N TYR A 114 2.93 21.80 5.92
CA TYR A 114 3.50 23.13 5.69
C TYR A 114 4.99 22.95 5.43
N SER A 115 5.52 23.50 4.34
CA SER A 115 6.96 23.40 4.05
C SER A 115 7.55 24.77 3.74
N THR A 116 8.64 25.09 4.43
CA THR A 116 9.49 26.23 4.11
C THR A 116 10.62 25.74 3.22
N VAL A 117 10.73 26.34 2.04
CA VAL A 117 11.75 26.01 1.05
C VAL A 117 12.70 27.17 0.85
N GLY A 118 13.97 26.85 0.61
CA GLY A 118 14.99 27.84 0.33
C GLY A 118 14.65 28.71 -0.88
N LEU A 119 15.18 29.93 -0.88
CA LEU A 119 14.94 30.90 -1.95
C LEU A 119 15.56 30.43 -3.29
N CYS A 120 14.71 30.01 -4.21
CA CYS A 120 15.13 29.44 -5.49
C CYS A 120 16.01 30.37 -6.34
N PHE A 121 15.77 31.68 -6.32
CA PHE A 121 16.50 32.65 -7.14
C PHE A 121 17.95 32.91 -6.68
N ILE A 122 18.31 32.51 -5.45
CA ILE A 122 19.70 32.50 -4.96
C ILE A 122 20.33 31.11 -5.00
N GLY A 123 19.66 30.13 -5.64
CA GLY A 123 20.16 28.78 -5.85
C GLY A 123 19.93 27.82 -4.67
N SER A 124 19.14 28.19 -3.66
CA SER A 124 18.71 27.24 -2.63
C SER A 124 17.47 26.50 -3.10
N ASN A 125 17.53 25.18 -3.06
CA ASN A 125 16.42 24.28 -3.39
C ASN A 125 16.24 23.20 -2.30
N GLY A 126 16.72 23.47 -1.09
CA GLY A 126 16.48 22.63 0.07
C GLY A 126 15.10 22.89 0.66
N ILE A 127 14.51 21.85 1.23
CA ILE A 127 13.50 22.02 2.27
C ILE A 127 14.26 22.43 3.53
N ASP A 128 13.85 23.54 4.14
CA ASP A 128 14.46 24.08 5.35
C ASP A 128 13.69 23.61 6.59
N GLU A 129 12.36 23.48 6.48
CA GLU A 129 11.43 23.06 7.53
C GLU A 129 10.19 22.43 6.88
N ALA A 130 9.64 21.38 7.49
CA ALA A 130 8.33 20.86 7.13
C ALA A 130 7.57 20.30 8.33
N ASP A 131 6.38 20.83 8.54
CA ASP A 131 5.48 20.49 9.64
C ASP A 131 4.23 19.80 9.14
N VAL A 132 3.78 18.79 9.87
CA VAL A 132 2.64 17.96 9.48
C VAL A 132 1.55 18.05 10.52
N CYS A 133 0.37 18.47 10.06
CA CYS A 133 -0.82 18.65 10.86
C CYS A 133 -1.88 17.65 10.39
N ILE A 134 -2.30 16.71 11.24
CA ILE A 134 -3.36 15.74 10.92
C ILE A 134 -4.62 16.07 11.73
N ALA A 135 -5.80 16.01 11.09
CA ALA A 135 -7.06 16.24 11.77
C ALA A 135 -7.25 15.26 12.94
N SER A 136 -7.47 15.81 14.14
CA SER A 136 -7.59 15.07 15.39
C SER A 136 -8.85 14.19 15.49
N ASP A 137 -9.86 14.48 14.67
CA ASP A 137 -11.15 13.79 14.66
C ASP A 137 -11.21 12.55 13.76
N LEU A 138 -10.10 12.20 13.11
CA LEU A 138 -10.00 11.03 12.25
C LEU A 138 -9.96 9.71 13.03
N ASP A 139 -10.38 8.63 12.37
CA ASP A 139 -10.19 7.28 12.87
C ASP A 139 -8.78 6.78 12.51
N PHE A 140 -7.99 6.43 13.53
CA PHE A 140 -6.61 5.93 13.39
C PHE A 140 -6.51 4.40 13.51
N THR A 141 -7.63 3.72 13.68
CA THR A 141 -7.67 2.26 13.80
C THR A 141 -7.16 1.62 12.51
N PRO A 142 -6.22 0.65 12.59
CA PRO A 142 -5.83 -0.12 11.42
C PRO A 142 -7.05 -0.76 10.77
N ARG A 143 -7.22 -0.50 9.47
CA ARG A 143 -8.28 -1.13 8.66
C ARG A 143 -7.68 -2.30 7.88
N THR A 144 -8.49 -3.26 7.46
CA THR A 144 -8.05 -4.35 6.59
C THR A 144 -9.09 -4.58 5.51
N GLY A 145 -8.67 -5.18 4.40
CA GLY A 145 -9.54 -5.46 3.26
C GLY A 145 -10.09 -4.18 2.61
N ASN A 146 -11.26 -4.30 2.00
CA ASN A 146 -11.76 -3.30 1.07
C ASN A 146 -12.57 -2.18 1.77
N ALA A 147 -11.94 -1.51 2.72
CA ALA A 147 -12.54 -0.40 3.47
C ALA A 147 -12.54 0.91 2.66
N PHE A 148 -13.63 1.67 2.73
CA PHE A 148 -13.75 3.00 2.12
C PHE A 148 -13.43 4.15 3.07
N GLY A 149 -13.08 5.28 2.46
CA GLY A 149 -12.82 6.55 3.14
C GLY A 149 -11.35 6.76 3.51
N THR A 150 -11.07 7.97 4.00
CA THR A 150 -9.77 8.35 4.54
C THR A 150 -9.70 8.00 6.01
N SER A 151 -8.66 7.29 6.43
CA SER A 151 -8.32 7.11 7.84
C SER A 151 -7.19 8.06 8.23
N GLY A 152 -7.11 8.43 9.50
CA GLY A 152 -5.98 9.22 10.01
C GLY A 152 -4.64 8.53 9.78
N ARG A 153 -4.64 7.19 9.74
CA ARG A 153 -3.48 6.38 9.37
C ARG A 153 -3.07 6.57 7.90
N SER A 154 -4.01 6.54 6.97
CA SER A 154 -3.72 6.82 5.56
C SER A 154 -3.28 8.26 5.33
N THR A 155 -3.85 9.21 6.10
CA THR A 155 -3.45 10.61 6.05
C THR A 155 -2.02 10.79 6.54
N PHE A 156 -1.60 10.14 7.63
CA PHE A 156 -0.20 10.19 8.07
C PHE A 156 0.79 9.75 6.99
N VAL A 157 0.49 8.67 6.27
CA VAL A 157 1.37 8.18 5.18
C VAL A 157 1.39 9.19 4.01
N HIS A 158 0.23 9.76 3.68
CA HIS A 158 0.10 10.79 2.64
C HIS A 158 0.91 12.04 2.98
N GLU A 159 0.65 12.67 4.12
CA GLU A 159 1.34 13.92 4.51
C GLU A 159 2.84 13.70 4.74
N ALA A 160 3.25 12.49 5.18
CA ALA A 160 4.66 12.14 5.25
C ALA A 160 5.34 12.18 3.87
N GLY A 161 4.63 11.88 2.78
CA GLY A 161 5.19 12.05 1.43
C GLY A 161 5.42 13.53 1.08
N HIS A 162 4.51 14.42 1.46
CA HIS A 162 4.74 15.87 1.34
C HIS A 162 5.91 16.34 2.20
N PHE A 163 6.07 15.78 3.41
CA PHE A 163 7.23 16.03 4.25
C PHE A 163 8.55 15.67 3.52
N PHE A 164 8.57 14.61 2.70
CA PHE A 164 9.70 14.25 1.86
C PHE A 164 9.77 15.02 0.52
N GLY A 165 8.96 16.05 0.32
CA GLY A 165 8.99 16.92 -0.86
C GLY A 165 8.21 16.42 -2.08
N PHE A 166 7.41 15.37 -1.93
CA PHE A 166 6.54 14.93 -3.01
C PHE A 166 5.30 15.80 -3.13
N LYS A 167 4.78 15.89 -4.35
CA LYS A 167 3.49 16.49 -4.65
C LYS A 167 2.41 15.43 -4.74
N HIS A 168 1.19 15.91 -4.90
CA HIS A 168 0.11 15.04 -5.29
C HIS A 168 0.38 14.36 -6.62
N GLU A 169 -0.09 13.12 -6.74
CA GLU A 169 0.04 12.28 -7.92
C GLU A 169 -1.35 11.80 -8.37
N GLY A 170 -1.49 11.53 -9.67
CA GLY A 170 -2.64 10.81 -10.19
C GLY A 170 -2.57 9.31 -9.92
N GLY A 171 -3.55 8.58 -10.44
CA GLY A 171 -3.50 7.11 -10.48
C GLY A 171 -3.42 6.41 -9.12
N HIS A 172 -2.74 5.26 -9.10
CA HIS A 172 -2.65 4.29 -8.00
C HIS A 172 -1.62 4.64 -6.92
N SER A 173 -1.72 5.86 -6.35
CA SER A 173 -0.75 6.40 -5.37
C SER A 173 -1.38 6.73 -4.01
N ILE A 174 -0.57 6.68 -2.94
CA ILE A 174 -0.94 7.20 -1.60
C ILE A 174 -1.03 8.74 -1.60
N LEU A 175 -0.36 9.40 -2.55
CA LEU A 175 -0.30 10.85 -2.73
C LEU A 175 -1.43 11.41 -3.60
N ARG A 176 -2.49 10.64 -3.85
CA ARG A 176 -3.67 11.16 -4.56
C ARG A 176 -4.40 12.22 -3.74
N THR A 177 -4.94 13.24 -4.41
CA THR A 177 -5.73 14.31 -3.77
C THR A 177 -7.08 13.86 -3.23
N SER A 178 -7.64 12.77 -3.76
CA SER A 178 -9.00 12.35 -3.48
C SER A 178 -9.08 10.87 -3.12
N PRO A 179 -9.91 10.49 -2.12
CA PRO A 179 -10.22 9.10 -1.81
C PRO A 179 -10.85 8.35 -2.99
N PRO A 180 -10.88 7.01 -2.93
CA PRO A 180 -10.38 6.15 -1.85
C PRO A 180 -8.86 6.04 -1.87
N HIS A 181 -8.20 6.04 -0.70
CA HIS A 181 -6.80 5.60 -0.61
C HIS A 181 -6.75 4.08 -0.67
N LEU A 182 -5.68 3.54 -1.24
CA LEU A 182 -5.55 2.11 -1.48
C LEU A 182 -5.39 1.37 -0.16
N VAL A 183 -6.21 0.33 0.05
CA VAL A 183 -5.95 -0.63 1.11
C VAL A 183 -5.09 -1.76 0.54
N THR A 184 -3.86 -1.83 1.03
CA THR A 184 -2.91 -2.89 0.70
C THR A 184 -3.12 -4.13 1.54
N GLY A 185 -2.53 -5.21 1.05
CA GLY A 185 -2.36 -6.43 1.80
C GLY A 185 -1.53 -6.25 3.08
N GLY A 186 -1.59 -7.26 3.94
CA GLY A 186 -0.83 -7.32 5.19
C GLY A 186 -1.51 -6.68 6.41
N TYR A 187 -0.71 -6.49 7.45
CA TYR A 187 -1.16 -5.92 8.74
C TYR A 187 -1.36 -4.39 8.67
N GLU A 188 -0.70 -3.72 7.73
CA GLU A 188 -0.82 -2.28 7.52
C GLU A 188 -1.46 -2.00 6.16
N SER A 189 -2.71 -1.55 6.19
CA SER A 189 -3.50 -1.28 4.99
C SER A 189 -3.13 0.00 4.27
N SER A 190 -2.45 0.93 4.92
CA SER A 190 -2.05 2.21 4.33
C SER A 190 -0.55 2.19 4.12
N THR A 191 -0.11 1.87 2.90
CA THR A 191 1.31 1.77 2.52
C THR A 191 1.62 2.53 1.24
N LEU A 192 2.91 2.59 0.93
CA LEU A 192 3.46 3.20 -0.27
C LEU A 192 3.28 2.27 -1.47
N TRP A 193 3.07 2.88 -2.63
CA TRP A 193 3.01 2.16 -3.89
C TRP A 193 4.33 2.28 -4.66
N PRO A 194 4.57 1.42 -5.68
CA PRO A 194 5.80 1.42 -6.44
C PRO A 194 6.19 2.78 -7.04
N THR A 195 5.22 3.59 -7.47
CA THR A 195 5.44 4.98 -7.93
C THR A 195 6.06 5.85 -6.83
N ASN A 196 5.52 5.79 -5.61
CA ASN A 196 6.05 6.51 -4.45
C ASN A 196 7.48 6.07 -4.10
N ALA A 197 7.72 4.76 -4.10
CA ALA A 197 9.03 4.20 -3.80
C ALA A 197 10.07 4.51 -4.90
N GLN A 198 9.65 4.55 -6.16
CA GLN A 198 10.48 5.01 -7.27
C GLN A 198 10.84 6.49 -7.11
N GLY A 199 9.88 7.32 -6.66
CA GLY A 199 10.11 8.71 -6.30
C GLY A 199 11.16 8.85 -5.20
N MET A 200 11.03 8.08 -4.11
CA MET A 200 12.02 8.04 -3.03
C MET A 200 13.40 7.64 -3.53
N ASN A 201 13.48 6.59 -4.35
CA ASN A 201 14.75 6.16 -4.95
C ASN A 201 15.37 7.26 -5.84
N THR A 202 14.55 8.04 -6.54
CA THR A 202 15.02 9.13 -7.41
C THR A 202 15.52 10.32 -6.60
N LEU A 203 14.82 10.72 -5.53
CA LEU A 203 15.21 11.87 -4.72
C LEU A 203 16.32 11.55 -3.72
N TYR A 204 16.28 10.39 -3.09
CA TYR A 204 17.10 10.07 -1.92
C TYR A 204 17.90 8.77 -2.06
N GLY A 205 17.68 7.99 -3.13
CA GLY A 205 18.21 6.65 -3.24
C GLY A 205 17.44 5.64 -2.38
N TYR A 206 17.95 4.41 -2.37
CA TYR A 206 17.32 3.29 -1.67
C TYR A 206 18.35 2.61 -0.77
N ALA A 207 18.02 2.43 0.51
CA ALA A 207 18.92 1.93 1.53
C ALA A 207 19.21 0.43 1.40
N GLN A 208 18.24 -0.35 0.90
CA GLN A 208 18.35 -1.81 0.78
C GLN A 208 17.88 -2.28 -0.58
N SER A 209 18.74 -2.97 -1.32
CA SER A 209 18.39 -3.48 -2.65
C SER A 209 17.58 -4.79 -2.57
N LYS A 210 16.27 -4.70 -2.34
CA LYS A 210 15.36 -5.84 -2.23
C LYS A 210 14.02 -5.58 -2.93
N PRO A 211 13.32 -6.64 -3.38
CA PRO A 211 11.92 -6.54 -3.78
C PRO A 211 11.01 -6.32 -2.57
N ASN A 212 9.77 -5.90 -2.83
CA ASN A 212 8.67 -5.94 -1.88
C ASN A 212 7.37 -6.08 -2.64
N LEU A 213 6.86 -7.30 -2.72
CA LEU A 213 5.64 -7.68 -3.36
C LEU A 213 4.47 -7.21 -2.50
N LEU A 214 3.46 -6.62 -3.14
CA LEU A 214 2.29 -6.15 -2.43
C LEU A 214 1.06 -6.18 -3.35
N PRO A 215 -0.04 -6.82 -2.95
CA PRO A 215 -1.30 -6.75 -3.65
C PRO A 215 -2.27 -5.75 -2.97
N SER A 216 -3.15 -5.14 -3.77
CA SER A 216 -4.25 -4.30 -3.28
C SER A 216 -5.55 -5.08 -3.15
N SER A 217 -6.34 -4.73 -2.13
CA SER A 217 -7.69 -5.26 -1.92
C SER A 217 -8.75 -4.68 -2.87
N MET A 218 -8.40 -3.71 -3.71
CA MET A 218 -9.33 -3.12 -4.66
C MET A 218 -9.96 -4.16 -5.60
N GLY A 219 -11.22 -3.92 -5.94
CA GLY A 219 -11.85 -4.56 -7.09
C GLY A 219 -11.41 -3.89 -8.38
N VAL A 220 -11.73 -4.49 -9.51
CA VAL A 220 -11.57 -3.84 -10.81
C VAL A 220 -12.91 -3.93 -11.54
N VAL A 221 -13.51 -2.78 -11.85
CA VAL A 221 -14.70 -2.71 -12.70
C VAL A 221 -14.22 -2.30 -14.08
N GLY A 222 -14.42 -3.17 -15.07
CA GLY A 222 -13.71 -3.01 -16.34
C GLY A 222 -12.22 -3.20 -16.12
N ASP A 223 -11.40 -2.21 -16.51
CA ASP A 223 -9.94 -2.21 -16.35
C ASP A 223 -9.42 -1.21 -15.30
N VAL A 224 -10.33 -0.57 -14.55
CA VAL A 224 -9.97 0.42 -13.52
C VAL A 224 -10.04 -0.20 -12.14
N ALA A 225 -8.89 -0.29 -11.47
CA ALA A 225 -8.83 -0.75 -10.08
C ALA A 225 -9.41 0.34 -9.14
N GLN A 226 -10.40 -0.07 -8.34
CA GLN A 226 -11.17 0.78 -7.44
C GLN A 226 -11.63 0.02 -6.19
N THR A 227 -11.80 0.72 -5.08
CA THR A 227 -12.44 0.17 -3.87
C THR A 227 -13.92 -0.12 -4.15
N LEU A 228 -14.43 -1.29 -3.75
CA LEU A 228 -15.85 -1.63 -3.86
C LEU A 228 -16.48 -1.81 -2.49
N ASP A 229 -16.65 -0.77 -1.67
CA ASP A 229 -17.25 -0.90 -0.33
C ASP A 229 -18.75 -0.55 -0.38
N PRO A 230 -19.68 -1.44 0.02
CA PRO A 230 -19.44 -2.81 0.50
C PRO A 230 -19.06 -3.77 -0.63
N ALA A 231 -18.30 -4.81 -0.27
CA ALA A 231 -17.82 -5.82 -1.22
C ALA A 231 -18.97 -6.42 -2.05
N GLY A 232 -18.79 -6.46 -3.37
CA GLY A 232 -19.80 -7.01 -4.28
C GLY A 232 -19.91 -8.53 -4.15
N THR A 233 -21.12 -9.08 -4.02
CA THR A 233 -21.33 -10.54 -3.95
C THR A 233 -21.80 -11.11 -5.28
N ARG A 234 -21.09 -12.11 -5.80
CA ARG A 234 -21.44 -12.82 -7.04
C ARG A 234 -21.89 -14.24 -6.75
N ALA A 235 -23.07 -14.62 -7.24
CA ALA A 235 -23.53 -16.00 -7.19
C ALA A 235 -22.79 -16.87 -8.23
N VAL A 236 -22.30 -18.03 -7.83
CA VAL A 236 -21.55 -18.96 -8.68
C VAL A 236 -21.94 -20.40 -8.42
N CYS A 237 -21.73 -21.26 -9.43
CA CYS A 237 -21.86 -22.70 -9.28
C CYS A 237 -20.49 -23.37 -9.11
N ARG A 238 -20.46 -24.51 -8.42
CA ARG A 238 -19.34 -25.46 -8.41
C ARG A 238 -19.00 -25.87 -9.84
N GLY A 239 -17.71 -26.03 -10.12
CA GLY A 239 -17.19 -26.36 -11.44
C GLY A 239 -17.26 -25.21 -12.45
N SER A 240 -17.83 -24.05 -12.11
CA SER A 240 -17.83 -22.90 -13.01
C SER A 240 -16.48 -22.19 -13.01
N ALA A 241 -16.06 -21.74 -14.19
CA ALA A 241 -14.89 -20.89 -14.35
C ALA A 241 -15.20 -19.44 -13.92
N GLN A 242 -14.28 -18.85 -13.17
CA GLN A 242 -14.34 -17.50 -12.63
C GLN A 242 -13.06 -16.75 -12.99
N SER A 243 -13.14 -15.43 -12.98
CA SER A 243 -11.97 -14.56 -13.06
C SER A 243 -12.13 -13.43 -12.06
N VAL A 244 -11.03 -13.13 -11.37
CA VAL A 244 -10.90 -12.02 -10.43
C VAL A 244 -9.70 -11.17 -10.86
N LYS A 245 -9.80 -9.87 -10.66
CA LYS A 245 -8.70 -8.94 -10.94
C LYS A 245 -8.12 -8.43 -9.63
N PHE A 246 -6.81 -8.31 -9.58
CA PHE A 246 -6.07 -7.68 -8.48
C PHE A 246 -5.09 -6.65 -9.04
N TYR A 247 -4.90 -5.56 -8.31
CA TYR A 247 -3.80 -4.64 -8.54
C TYR A 247 -2.61 -5.12 -7.70
N VAL A 248 -1.46 -5.37 -8.31
CA VAL A 248 -0.27 -5.83 -7.60
C VAL A 248 0.94 -5.00 -8.00
N GLY A 249 1.92 -4.92 -7.12
CA GLY A 249 3.15 -4.21 -7.37
C GLY A 249 4.37 -4.88 -6.73
N ASN A 250 5.51 -4.35 -7.10
CA ASN A 250 6.79 -4.54 -6.43
C ASN A 250 7.31 -3.15 -6.06
N MET A 251 7.18 -2.77 -4.78
CA MET A 251 7.65 -1.48 -4.27
C MET A 251 9.18 -1.41 -4.20
N GLY A 252 9.84 -2.56 -4.19
CA GLY A 252 11.29 -2.68 -4.10
C GLY A 252 12.03 -2.28 -5.37
N ASN A 253 13.29 -1.89 -5.19
CA ASN A 253 14.19 -1.49 -6.28
C ASN A 253 14.91 -2.69 -6.96
N ALA A 254 14.63 -3.92 -6.52
CA ALA A 254 15.12 -5.14 -7.15
C ALA A 254 13.96 -5.90 -7.82
N ALA A 255 14.23 -6.47 -8.99
CA ALA A 255 13.24 -7.27 -9.72
C ALA A 255 13.13 -8.71 -9.15
N VAL A 256 11.95 -9.29 -9.28
CA VAL A 256 11.67 -10.70 -8.97
C VAL A 256 11.45 -11.47 -10.27
N SER A 257 12.40 -12.34 -10.62
CA SER A 257 12.35 -13.09 -11.88
C SER A 257 11.30 -14.21 -11.89
N SER A 258 10.96 -14.75 -10.73
CA SER A 258 9.91 -15.76 -10.59
C SER A 258 9.46 -15.86 -9.14
N TYR A 259 8.15 -15.94 -8.92
CA TYR A 259 7.53 -16.28 -7.63
C TYR A 259 6.13 -16.85 -7.88
N THR A 260 5.53 -17.44 -6.84
CA THR A 260 4.19 -18.04 -6.92
C THR A 260 3.11 -17.03 -6.54
N LEU A 261 2.01 -16.99 -7.30
CA LEU A 261 0.75 -16.36 -6.90
C LEU A 261 -0.29 -17.44 -6.60
N ARG A 262 -1.10 -17.28 -5.56
CA ARG A 262 -2.25 -18.16 -5.30
C ARG A 262 -3.53 -17.36 -5.14
N VAL A 263 -4.61 -17.94 -5.66
CA VAL A 263 -5.96 -17.49 -5.33
C VAL A 263 -6.55 -18.50 -4.36
N ARG A 264 -7.06 -17.99 -3.23
CA ARG A 264 -7.68 -18.83 -2.19
C ARG A 264 -9.11 -18.38 -1.92
N LEU A 265 -9.96 -19.32 -1.55
CA LEU A 265 -11.31 -19.05 -1.06
C LEU A 265 -11.40 -19.38 0.42
N SER A 266 -11.87 -18.43 1.23
CA SER A 266 -12.09 -18.61 2.67
C SER A 266 -13.50 -18.17 3.06
N PRO A 267 -14.21 -18.91 3.93
CA PRO A 267 -15.46 -18.43 4.53
C PRO A 267 -15.23 -17.40 5.64
N THR A 268 -13.99 -17.22 6.08
CA THR A 268 -13.61 -16.29 7.15
C THR A 268 -13.22 -14.94 6.55
N ALA A 269 -13.65 -13.86 7.21
CA ALA A 269 -13.34 -12.48 6.81
C ALA A 269 -11.84 -12.13 6.99
N PRO A 270 -11.33 -11.12 6.28
CA PRO A 270 -10.01 -10.54 6.58
C PRO A 270 -9.96 -9.99 8.03
N PRO A 271 -8.77 -9.97 8.66
CA PRO A 271 -7.49 -10.46 8.12
C PRO A 271 -7.25 -11.97 8.33
N THR A 272 -8.04 -12.65 9.16
CA THR A 272 -7.68 -14.00 9.64
C THR A 272 -8.01 -15.14 8.66
N GLY A 273 -8.89 -14.92 7.68
CA GLY A 273 -9.29 -15.97 6.73
C GLY A 273 -8.14 -16.54 5.88
N TYR A 274 -7.02 -15.84 5.78
CA TYR A 274 -5.81 -16.37 5.17
C TYR A 274 -5.21 -17.55 5.97
N TYR A 275 -5.14 -17.44 7.30
CA TYR A 275 -4.44 -18.37 8.19
C TYR A 275 -5.32 -19.48 8.76
N GLU A 276 -6.63 -19.27 8.86
CA GLU A 276 -7.54 -20.20 9.54
C GLU A 276 -8.09 -21.31 8.63
N SER A 277 -8.80 -20.92 7.57
CA SER A 277 -9.50 -21.87 6.70
C SER A 277 -9.57 -21.33 5.27
N SER A 278 -8.63 -21.73 4.43
CA SER A 278 -8.63 -21.33 3.03
C SER A 278 -8.39 -22.53 2.11
N THR A 279 -9.01 -22.51 0.93
CA THR A 279 -8.79 -23.50 -0.12
C THR A 279 -8.12 -22.81 -1.29
N THR A 280 -6.91 -23.24 -1.66
CA THR A 280 -6.24 -22.79 -2.89
C THR A 280 -7.00 -23.31 -4.11
N VAL A 281 -7.47 -22.38 -4.95
CA VAL A 281 -8.26 -22.69 -6.16
C VAL A 281 -7.51 -22.44 -7.46
N ALA A 282 -6.41 -21.69 -7.40
CA ALA A 282 -5.47 -21.53 -8.51
C ALA A 282 -4.08 -21.16 -8.00
N THR A 283 -3.07 -21.52 -8.80
CA THR A 283 -1.65 -21.20 -8.57
C THR A 283 -1.04 -20.77 -9.89
N TYR A 284 -0.23 -19.70 -9.88
CA TYR A 284 0.43 -19.16 -11.06
C TYR A 284 1.90 -18.89 -10.77
N ASN A 285 2.74 -18.96 -11.80
CA ASN A 285 4.08 -18.38 -11.77
C ASN A 285 4.00 -16.93 -12.24
N HIS A 286 4.72 -16.04 -11.57
CA HIS A 286 4.72 -14.62 -11.88
C HIS A 286 6.10 -14.00 -11.72
N SER A 287 6.28 -12.82 -12.30
CA SER A 287 7.52 -12.03 -12.22
C SER A 287 7.16 -10.55 -12.21
N LEU A 288 7.87 -9.74 -11.44
CA LEU A 288 7.70 -8.29 -11.43
C LEU A 288 9.04 -7.61 -11.52
N GLY A 289 9.13 -6.59 -12.38
CA GLY A 289 10.28 -5.68 -12.41
C GLY A 289 10.41 -4.89 -11.11
N ALA A 290 11.56 -4.25 -10.91
CA ALA A 290 11.71 -3.24 -9.87
C ALA A 290 10.71 -2.10 -10.11
N PHE A 291 10.05 -1.63 -9.05
CA PHE A 291 9.03 -0.58 -9.10
C PHE A 291 7.85 -0.86 -10.05
N ALA A 292 7.65 -2.11 -10.48
CA ALA A 292 6.59 -2.45 -11.41
C ALA A 292 5.25 -2.59 -10.68
N GLU A 293 4.17 -2.17 -11.32
CA GLU A 293 2.80 -2.36 -10.86
C GLU A 293 1.83 -2.58 -12.02
N GLY A 294 0.67 -3.13 -11.72
CA GLY A 294 -0.39 -3.30 -12.71
C GLY A 294 -1.59 -4.10 -12.24
N THR A 295 -2.62 -4.13 -13.10
CA THR A 295 -3.80 -4.96 -12.90
C THR A 295 -3.64 -6.32 -13.55
N TYR A 296 -3.91 -7.39 -12.82
CA TYR A 296 -3.78 -8.76 -13.29
C TYR A 296 -5.09 -9.52 -13.14
N SER A 297 -5.52 -10.19 -14.22
CA SER A 297 -6.70 -11.05 -14.24
C SER A 297 -6.30 -12.49 -13.96
N LEU A 298 -6.81 -13.07 -12.88
CA LEU A 298 -6.53 -14.42 -12.43
C LEU A 298 -7.78 -15.29 -12.62
N GLY A 299 -7.68 -16.33 -13.45
CA GLY A 299 -8.78 -17.24 -13.78
C GLY A 299 -8.73 -18.56 -13.00
N PHE A 300 -9.79 -18.90 -12.28
CA PHE A 300 -9.86 -20.14 -11.48
C PHE A 300 -11.20 -20.86 -11.65
N THR A 301 -11.25 -22.12 -11.26
CA THR A 301 -12.51 -22.90 -11.27
C THR A 301 -12.97 -23.12 -9.83
N VAL A 302 -14.25 -22.87 -9.56
CA VAL A 302 -14.84 -23.14 -8.24
C VAL A 302 -14.78 -24.65 -7.99
N PRO A 303 -14.11 -25.15 -6.93
CA PRO A 303 -13.98 -26.59 -6.70
C PRO A 303 -15.33 -27.28 -6.54
N ALA A 304 -15.47 -28.47 -7.14
CA ALA A 304 -16.72 -29.24 -7.08
C ALA A 304 -17.11 -29.65 -5.65
N GLY A 305 -16.13 -29.82 -4.77
CA GLY A 305 -16.34 -30.18 -3.37
C GLY A 305 -16.49 -28.99 -2.41
N LEU A 306 -16.42 -27.74 -2.90
CA LEU A 306 -16.46 -26.56 -2.03
C LEU A 306 -17.85 -26.43 -1.39
N PRO A 307 -18.00 -26.40 -0.05
CA PRO A 307 -19.30 -26.27 0.61
C PRO A 307 -20.11 -25.05 0.13
N PHE A 308 -21.44 -25.11 0.27
CA PHE A 308 -22.27 -23.94 -0.03
C PHE A 308 -22.05 -22.89 1.06
N ASN A 309 -21.54 -21.72 0.67
CA ASN A 309 -21.31 -20.59 1.56
C ASN A 309 -21.00 -19.31 0.75
N THR A 310 -20.87 -18.20 1.46
CA THR A 310 -20.18 -17.00 0.96
C THR A 310 -18.68 -17.11 1.27
N TYR A 311 -17.85 -16.86 0.28
CA TYR A 311 -16.40 -16.93 0.37
C TYR A 311 -15.77 -15.59 0.01
N TYR A 312 -14.80 -15.18 0.81
CA TYR A 312 -13.81 -14.16 0.50
C TYR A 312 -12.76 -14.73 -0.46
N ILE A 313 -12.37 -13.94 -1.45
CA ILE A 313 -11.32 -14.30 -2.41
C ILE A 313 -10.02 -13.66 -1.94
N TYR A 314 -9.04 -14.46 -1.57
CA TYR A 314 -7.71 -14.00 -1.18
C TYR A 314 -6.72 -14.13 -2.34
N LEU A 315 -5.77 -13.20 -2.38
CA LEU A 315 -4.56 -13.30 -3.19
C LEU A 315 -3.36 -13.31 -2.25
N ASP A 316 -2.47 -14.28 -2.44
CA ASP A 316 -1.16 -14.34 -1.79
C ASP A 316 -0.05 -14.41 -2.84
N MET A 317 0.90 -13.50 -2.69
CA MET A 317 2.16 -13.40 -3.43
C MET A 317 3.24 -14.12 -2.62
N ASP A 318 4.10 -14.87 -3.29
CA ASP A 318 5.18 -15.64 -2.68
C ASP A 318 4.82 -16.39 -1.38
N PRO A 319 3.77 -17.22 -1.37
CA PRO A 319 3.31 -17.87 -0.14
C PRO A 319 4.28 -18.89 0.46
N GLU A 320 5.36 -19.21 -0.24
CA GLU A 320 6.44 -20.05 0.24
C GLU A 320 7.52 -19.26 0.98
N GLY A 321 7.52 -17.91 0.90
CA GLY A 321 8.60 -17.05 1.38
C GLY A 321 9.93 -17.37 0.70
N ALA A 322 9.90 -17.59 -0.62
CA ALA A 322 11.07 -17.95 -1.40
C ALA A 322 11.88 -16.71 -1.85
N VAL A 323 11.24 -15.55 -1.92
CA VAL A 323 11.82 -14.26 -2.25
C VAL A 323 12.22 -13.58 -0.94
N ASP A 324 13.43 -13.03 -0.86
CA ASP A 324 13.85 -12.23 0.28
C ASP A 324 13.40 -10.77 0.09
N GLU A 325 12.40 -10.35 0.86
CA GLU A 325 11.69 -9.09 0.67
C GLU A 325 12.05 -8.03 1.72
N LEU A 326 11.65 -6.78 1.49
CA LEU A 326 11.69 -5.74 2.53
C LEU A 326 10.71 -6.06 3.66
N ARG A 327 9.50 -6.53 3.32
CA ARG A 327 8.41 -6.83 4.25
C ARG A 327 7.58 -8.02 3.77
N GLU A 328 7.89 -9.18 4.34
CA GLU A 328 7.22 -10.46 4.03
C GLU A 328 5.69 -10.45 4.29
N ASN A 329 5.23 -9.59 5.19
CA ASN A 329 3.83 -9.55 5.61
C ASN A 329 2.93 -8.76 4.65
N ASP A 330 3.47 -8.04 3.66
CA ASP A 330 2.69 -7.23 2.71
C ASP A 330 2.07 -8.08 1.58
N ASN A 331 2.46 -9.35 1.50
CA ASN A 331 2.22 -10.26 0.39
C ASN A 331 0.78 -10.78 0.20
N SER A 332 -0.16 -10.43 1.08
CA SER A 332 -1.50 -11.06 1.07
C SER A 332 -2.63 -10.06 1.22
N THR A 333 -3.65 -10.17 0.38
CA THR A 333 -4.84 -9.31 0.43
C THR A 333 -6.12 -10.08 0.12
N VAL A 334 -7.25 -9.39 0.22
CA VAL A 334 -8.58 -9.91 -0.09
C VAL A 334 -9.23 -9.07 -1.18
N SER A 335 -9.93 -9.71 -2.11
CA SER A 335 -10.69 -9.02 -3.15
C SER A 335 -11.85 -8.24 -2.54
N ALA A 336 -12.16 -7.12 -3.17
CA ALA A 336 -13.42 -6.40 -3.00
C ALA A 336 -14.67 -7.17 -3.50
N MET A 337 -14.52 -8.42 -3.96
CA MET A 337 -15.61 -9.30 -4.37
C MET A 337 -15.71 -10.54 -3.49
N LEU A 338 -16.94 -10.95 -3.21
CA LEU A 338 -17.29 -12.20 -2.55
C LEU A 338 -17.94 -13.16 -3.53
N LEU A 339 -17.75 -14.46 -3.32
CA LEU A 339 -18.45 -15.52 -4.05
C LEU A 339 -19.50 -16.18 -3.17
N ARG A 340 -20.75 -16.17 -3.59
CA ARG A 340 -21.81 -16.98 -3.00
C ARG A 340 -21.97 -18.27 -3.80
N VAL A 341 -21.48 -19.37 -3.26
CA VAL A 341 -21.57 -20.71 -3.86
C VAL A 341 -22.91 -21.33 -3.46
N GLY A 342 -23.82 -21.48 -4.42
CA GLY A 342 -25.20 -21.95 -4.17
C GLY A 342 -25.68 -23.05 -5.12
N CYS A 343 -24.84 -23.39 -6.08
CA CYS A 343 -24.88 -24.50 -7.02
C CYS A 343 -23.41 -24.88 -7.25
#